data_AF-A0A2H9TEI7-F1
#
_entry.id   AF-A0A2H9TEI7-F1
#
_cell.length_a   1.000
_cell.length_b   1.000
_cell.length_c   1.000
_cell.angle_alpha   90.00
_cell.angle_beta   90.00
_cell.angle_gamma   90.00
#
_symmetry.space_group_name_H-M   'P 1'
#
loop_
_entity.id
_entity.type
_entity.pdbx_description
1 polymer ?
#
loop_
_entity_poly.entity_id
_entity_poly.type
_entity_poly.pdbx_seq_one_letter_code
_entity_poly.pdbx_strand_id
1 'polypeptide(L)' 'MENQKEIMKEGFGANCWIIGNRCHRCEHKWIPRDKEPPQICPKCKSPYWQKPKTRFTKNDKKGAKKKK' A
#
# COMPACT_ATOMS: atom_id res chain seq x y z
N MET A 1 21.50 -0.63 -45.06
CA MET A 1 21.57 -1.39 -43.79
C MET A 1 20.85 -0.60 -42.71
N GLU A 2 19.53 -0.50 -42.83
CA GLU A 2 18.69 0.29 -41.92
C GLU A 2 17.51 -0.59 -41.52
N ASN A 3 17.67 -1.31 -40.41
CA ASN A 3 16.60 -2.13 -39.86
C ASN A 3 16.63 -2.08 -38.33
N GLN A 4 16.37 -0.89 -37.79
CA GLN A 4 16.20 -0.65 -36.35
C GLN A 4 14.73 -0.79 -35.89
N LYS A 5 13.82 -1.32 -36.73
CA LYS A 5 12.38 -1.34 -36.44
C LYS A 5 11.81 -2.71 -36.05
N GLU A 6 12.64 -3.68 -35.67
CA GLU A 6 12.19 -5.02 -35.23
C GLU A 6 12.23 -5.26 -33.71
N ILE A 7 12.51 -4.24 -32.89
CA ILE A 7 12.61 -4.37 -31.41
C ILE A 7 11.27 -4.04 -30.71
N MET A 8 10.13 -4.39 -31.31
CA MET A 8 8.81 -4.16 -30.68
C MET A 8 7.87 -5.39 -30.72
N LYS A 9 8.41 -6.61 -30.84
CA LYS A 9 7.60 -7.83 -30.67
C LYS A 9 7.55 -8.29 -29.21
N GLU A 10 6.52 -7.80 -28.54
CA GLU A 10 5.64 -8.58 -27.67
C GLU A 10 6.27 -9.26 -26.45
N GLY A 11 6.57 -8.45 -25.43
CA GLY A 11 6.56 -8.90 -24.04
C GLY A 11 5.22 -8.56 -23.39
N PHE A 12 4.20 -9.41 -23.52
CA PHE A 12 3.03 -9.33 -22.64
C PHE A 12 3.45 -9.80 -21.25
N GLY A 13 4.03 -8.88 -20.47
CA GLY A 13 4.25 -9.08 -19.04
C GLY A 13 2.91 -9.26 -18.35
N ALA A 14 2.68 -10.42 -17.74
CA ALA A 14 1.50 -10.67 -16.93
C ALA A 14 1.42 -9.61 -15.82
N ASN A 15 0.33 -8.84 -15.79
CA ASN A 15 -0.02 -7.98 -14.67
C ASN A 15 -0.41 -8.85 -13.47
N CYS A 16 0.57 -9.48 -12.82
CA CYS A 16 0.36 -10.20 -11.57
C CYS A 16 0.14 -9.18 -10.46
N TRP A 17 -1.11 -9.02 -10.03
CA TRP A 17 -1.43 -8.29 -8.81
C TRP A 17 -0.82 -9.02 -7.61
N ILE A 18 0.29 -8.47 -7.09
CA ILE A 18 0.89 -8.93 -5.85
C ILE A 18 -0.07 -8.53 -4.72
N ILE A 19 -0.86 -9.48 -4.23
CA ILE A 19 -1.69 -9.33 -3.03
C ILE A 19 -0.74 -9.32 -1.83
N GLY A 20 -0.11 -8.18 -1.57
CA GLY A 20 0.84 -7.98 -0.49
C GLY A 20 0.26 -7.07 0.60
N ASN A 21 0.23 -7.54 1.84
CA ASN A 21 -0.10 -6.70 2.99
C ASN A 21 1.16 -5.94 3.45
N ARG A 22 1.00 -4.67 3.81
CA ARG A 22 2.07 -3.84 4.40
C ARG A 22 1.61 -3.26 5.73
N CYS A 23 2.43 -3.39 6.77
CA CYS A 23 2.18 -2.74 8.05
C CYS A 23 2.60 -1.26 8.02
N HIS A 24 1.70 -0.34 8.35
CA HIS A 24 2.00 1.08 8.49
C HIS A 24 2.82 1.46 9.73
N ARG A 25 3.06 0.52 10.66
CA ARG A 25 3.87 0.76 11.89
C ARG A 25 5.32 0.35 11.74
N CYS A 26 5.56 -0.88 11.28
CA CYS A 26 6.91 -1.46 11.18
C CYS A 26 7.37 -1.70 9.75
N GLU A 27 6.55 -1.32 8.77
CA GLU A 27 6.82 -1.41 7.33
C GLU A 27 7.08 -2.81 6.79
N HIS A 28 6.85 -3.83 7.61
CA HIS A 28 6.93 -5.22 7.20
C HIS A 28 5.89 -5.51 6.12
N LYS A 29 6.32 -6.22 5.07
CA LYS A 29 5.49 -6.70 3.98
C LYS A 29 5.36 -8.20 4.12
N TRP A 30 4.15 -8.72 3.97
CA TRP A 30 3.90 -10.16 3.98
C TRP A 30 2.78 -10.52 3.02
N ILE A 31 2.79 -11.77 2.58
CA ILE A 31 1.76 -12.32 1.72
C ILE A 31 0.85 -13.16 2.63
N PRO A 32 -0.44 -12.83 2.77
CA PRO A 32 -1.37 -13.66 3.52
C PRO A 32 -1.52 -15.02 2.81
N ARG A 33 -1.59 -16.10 3.59
CA ARG A 33 -1.82 -17.45 3.05
C ARG A 33 -3.29 -17.68 2.72
N ASP A 34 -4.17 -17.05 3.47
CA ASP A 34 -5.62 -17.13 3.35
C ASP A 34 -6.20 -15.89 2.65
N LYS A 35 -7.45 -16.01 2.20
CA LYS A 35 -8.22 -14.86 1.67
C LYS A 35 -8.50 -13.81 2.73
N GLU A 36 -8.53 -14.19 4.00
CA GLU A 36 -8.83 -13.27 5.09
C GLU A 36 -7.61 -12.43 5.48
N PRO A 37 -7.74 -11.09 5.59
CA PRO A 37 -6.65 -10.26 6.04
C PRO A 37 -6.37 -10.54 7.52
N PRO A 38 -5.09 -10.66 7.93
CA PRO A 38 -4.78 -10.94 9.32
C PRO A 38 -5.21 -9.76 10.19
N GLN A 39 -5.79 -10.03 11.36
CA GLN A 39 -6.16 -8.96 12.30
C GLN A 39 -4.92 -8.26 12.90
N ILE A 40 -3.78 -8.94 12.91
CA ILE A 40 -2.57 -8.52 13.61
C ILE A 40 -1.35 -8.64 12.69
N CYS A 41 -0.43 -7.67 12.75
CA CYS A 41 0.84 -7.77 12.03
C CYS A 41 1.74 -8.88 12.62
N PRO A 42 2.28 -9.80 11.81
CA PRO A 42 3.10 -10.91 12.29
C PRO A 42 4.44 -10.48 12.92
N LYS A 43 4.99 -9.33 12.51
CA LYS A 43 6.28 -8.83 13.03
C LYS A 43 6.15 -8.06 14.34
N CYS A 44 5.28 -7.06 14.40
CA CYS A 44 5.18 -6.15 15.55
C CYS A 44 3.95 -6.39 16.44
N LYS A 45 3.14 -7.42 16.13
CA LYS A 45 1.91 -7.76 16.86
C LYS A 45 0.90 -6.62 16.97
N SER A 46 0.96 -5.69 16.01
CA SER A 46 0.07 -4.54 15.98
C SER A 46 -1.29 -4.90 15.36
N PRO A 47 -2.43 -4.59 16.03
CA PRO A 47 -3.76 -4.74 15.42
C PRO A 47 -4.11 -3.59 14.45
N TYR A 48 -3.40 -2.46 14.50
CA TYR A 48 -3.65 -1.32 13.60
C TYR A 48 -2.63 -1.25 12.47
N TRP A 49 -2.29 -2.40 11.89
CA TRP A 49 -1.30 -2.47 10.83
C TRP A 49 -1.81 -1.89 9.51
N GLN A 50 -3.12 -1.96 9.25
CA GLN A 50 -3.81 -1.33 8.11
C GLN A 50 -4.06 0.17 8.29
N LYS A 51 -4.08 0.67 9.54
CA LYS A 51 -4.43 2.06 9.79
C LYS A 51 -3.21 2.95 9.52
N PRO A 52 -3.24 3.85 8.51
CA PRO A 52 -2.18 4.82 8.34
C PRO A 52 -2.15 5.76 9.55
N LYS A 53 -0.96 6.20 9.96
CA LYS A 53 -0.84 7.27 10.94
C LYS A 53 -1.37 8.55 10.30
N THR A 54 -2.51 9.05 10.77
CA THR A 54 -2.96 10.40 10.42
C THR A 54 -1.94 11.38 10.98
N ARG A 55 -1.18 12.03 10.10
CA ARG A 55 -0.41 13.21 10.51
C ARG A 55 -1.46 14.29 10.69
N PHE A 56 -1.68 14.75 11.92
CA PHE A 56 -2.48 15.95 12.16
C PHE A 56 -1.79 17.11 11.44
N THR A 57 -2.24 17.44 10.23
CA THR A 57 -1.80 18.66 9.57
C THR A 57 -2.46 19.82 10.30
N LYS A 58 -1.70 20.90 10.54
CA LYS A 58 -2.22 22.09 11.24
C LYS A 58 -3.43 22.73 10.52
N ASN A 59 -3.68 22.36 9.26
CA ASN A 59 -4.81 22.82 8.44
C ASN A 59 -6.16 22.19 8.82
N ASP A 60 -6.20 21.03 9.48
CA ASP A 60 -7.46 20.36 9.85
C ASP A 60 -8.19 21.09 11.01
N LYS A 61 -7.46 21.93 11.76
CA LYS A 61 -8.01 22.71 12.89
C LYS A 61 -8.97 23.84 12.48
N LYS A 62 -9.10 24.18 11.18
CA LYS A 62 -9.91 25.34 10.75
C LYS A 62 -11.42 25.09 10.73
N GLY A 63 -11.89 23.85 10.92
CA GLY A 63 -13.32 23.51 10.95
C GLY A 63 -13.99 23.44 12.33
N ALA A 64 -13.23 23.37 13.42
CA ALA A 64 -13.79 23.03 14.75
C ALA A 64 -14.16 24.24 15.64
N LYS A 65 -13.96 25.48 15.19
CA LYS A 65 -14.27 26.70 15.96
C LYS A 65 -15.26 27.61 15.24
N LYS A 66 -16.51 27.17 15.06
CA LYS A 66 -17.62 28.07 14.72
C LYS A 66 -18.93 27.58 15.34
N LYS A 67 -18.97 27.60 16.67
CA LYS A 67 -20.20 27.65 17.47
C LYS A 67 -19.94 28.56 18.67
N LYS A 68 -20.08 29.87 18.47
CA LYS A 68 -20.53 30.80 19.51
C LYS A 68 -21.08 32.05 18.84
#